data_AF-K7AGC8-F1
#
_entry.id   AF-K7AGC8-F1
#
_cell.length_a   1.000
_cell.length_b   1.000
_cell.length_c   1.000
_cell.angle_alpha   90.00
_cell.angle_beta   90.00
_cell.angle_gamma   90.00
#
_symmetry.space_group_name_H-M   'P 1'
#
loop_
_entity.id
_entity.type
_entity.pdbx_description
1 polymer ?
#
loop_
_entity_poly.entity_id
_entity_poly.type
_entity_poly.pdbx_seq_one_letter_code
_entity_poly.pdbx_strand_id
1 'polypeptide(L)' 'MTCAMCPITVKKSLTNLEGVIDADVNFDHKTAKVVYHENSVSIEQLTKATTNVGYPSVVSK' A
#
# COMPACT_ATOMS: atom_id res chain seq x y z
N MET A 1 -12.62 -0.77 -1.79
CA MET A 1 -12.45 0.66 -1.45
C MET A 1 -13.79 1.35 -1.67
N THR A 2 -14.63 1.42 -0.64
CA THR A 2 -16.01 1.96 -0.70
C THR A 2 -16.34 2.91 0.47
N CYS A 3 -15.35 3.23 1.31
CA CYS A 3 -15.50 4.10 2.48
C CYS A 3 -14.44 5.21 2.44
N ALA A 4 -14.80 6.42 2.88
CA ALA A 4 -13.94 7.59 2.93
C ALA A 4 -12.65 7.37 3.74
N MET A 5 -12.65 6.40 4.66
CA MET A 5 -11.50 6.04 5.49
C MET A 5 -10.63 4.91 4.90
N CYS A 6 -11.11 4.19 3.88
CA CYS A 6 -10.35 3.15 3.18
C CYS A 6 -8.95 3.62 2.71
N PRO A 7 -8.78 4.78 2.05
CA PRO A 7 -7.46 5.19 1.56
C PRO A 7 -6.49 5.47 2.72
N ILE A 8 -6.98 5.96 3.86
CA ILE A 8 -6.18 6.19 5.06
C ILE A 8 -5.64 4.87 5.61
N THR A 9 -6.50 3.84 5.70
CA THR A 9 -6.09 2.50 6.19
C THR A 9 -5.00 1.88 5.32
N VAL A 10 -5.17 1.93 3.99
CA VAL A 10 -4.19 1.38 3.05
C VAL A 10 -2.88 2.14 3.11
N LYS A 11 -2.93 3.48 3.07
CA LYS A 11 -1.74 4.33 3.21
C LYS A 11 -0.98 4.00 4.50
N LYS A 12 -1.69 3.92 5.63
CA LYS A 12 -1.09 3.63 6.93
C LYS A 12 -0.47 2.24 7.01
N SER A 13 -1.09 1.23 6.37
CA SER A 13 -0.51 -0.12 6.31
C SER A 13 0.82 -0.16 5.55
N LEU A 14 0.94 0.65 4.49
CA LEU A 14 2.15 0.73 3.66
C LEU A 14 3.25 1.53 4.37
N THR A 15 2.94 2.71 4.90
CA THR A 15 3.93 3.56 5.58
C THR A 15 4.44 2.99 6.91
N ASN A 16 3.76 1.98 7.47
CA ASN A 16 4.23 1.27 8.66
C ASN A 16 5.33 0.23 8.36
N LEU A 17 5.56 -0.12 7.10
CA LEU A 17 6.62 -1.04 6.72
C LEU A 17 7.96 -0.30 6.71
N GLU A 18 8.94 -0.87 7.40
CA GLU A 18 10.32 -0.36 7.38
C GLU A 18 10.87 -0.38 5.94
N GLY A 19 11.40 0.74 5.47
CA GLY A 19 11.90 0.89 4.10
C GLY A 19 10.90 1.52 3.12
N VAL A 20 9.65 1.77 3.52
CA VAL A 20 8.73 2.61 2.74
C VAL A 20 9.05 4.08 2.98
N ILE A 21 9.34 4.80 1.90
CA ILE A 21 9.68 6.23 1.91
C ILE A 21 8.42 7.06 1.77
N ASP A 22 7.55 6.69 0.84
CA ASP A 22 6.29 7.37 0.60
C ASP A 22 5.22 6.42 0.04
N ALA A 23 3.96 6.72 0.33
CA ALA A 23 2.81 6.01 -0.21
C ALA A 23 1.68 6.99 -0.54
N ASP A 24 1.32 7.04 -1.82
CA ASP A 24 0.20 7.79 -2.34
C ASP A 24 -0.91 6.83 -2.78
N VAL A 25 -2.13 7.08 -2.32
CA VAL A 25 -3.27 6.19 -2.57
C VAL A 25 -4.32 6.97 -3.33
N ASN A 26 -4.58 6.56 -4.57
CA ASN A 26 -5.62 7.10 -5.41
C ASN A 26 -6.88 6.22 -5.29
N PHE A 27 -7.88 6.74 -4.58
CA PHE A 27 -9.12 6.03 -4.33
C PHE A 27 -10.00 5.90 -5.58
N ASP A 28 -10.08 6.97 -6.39
CA ASP A 28 -10.89 7.00 -7.62
C ASP A 28 -10.42 5.94 -8.62
N HIS A 29 -9.10 5.80 -8.74
CA HIS A 29 -8.47 4.82 -9.62
C HIS A 29 -8.18 3.47 -8.95
N LYS A 30 -8.42 3.35 -7.63
CA LYS A 30 -8.12 2.15 -6.82
C LYS A 30 -6.66 1.70 -6.95
N THR A 31 -5.74 2.64 -7.02
CA THR A 31 -4.30 2.38 -7.14
C THR A 31 -3.53 2.96 -5.94
N ALA A 32 -2.39 2.35 -5.63
CA ALA A 32 -1.44 2.88 -4.67
C ALA A 32 -0.06 2.94 -5.31
N LYS A 33 0.57 4.11 -5.25
CA LYS A 33 1.95 4.32 -5.68
C LYS A 33 2.83 4.34 -4.44
N VAL A 34 3.82 3.46 -4.40
CA VAL A 34 4.71 3.31 -3.24
C VAL A 34 6.15 3.54 -3.68
N VAL A 35 6.85 4.40 -2.94
CA VAL A 35 8.29 4.61 -3.05
C VAL A 35 8.94 3.89 -1.87
N TYR A 36 9.86 2.97 -2.15
CA TYR A 36 10.45 2.12 -1.13
C TYR A 36 11.88 1.71 -1.49
N HIS A 37 12.63 1.26 -0.49
CA HIS A 37 13.94 0.66 -0.67
C HIS A 37 13.80 -0.85 -0.87
N GLU A 38 14.19 -1.34 -2.06
CA GLU A 38 14.11 -2.77 -2.42
C GLU A 38 14.95 -3.68 -1.50
N ASN A 39 15.97 -3.13 -0.84
CA ASN A 39 16.80 -3.85 0.14
C ASN A 39 16.14 -3.99 1.51
N SER A 40 15.10 -3.22 1.80
CA SER A 40 14.46 -3.14 3.13
C SER A 40 13.06 -3.76 3.14
N VAL A 41 12.32 -3.61 2.03
CA VAL A 41 10.96 -4.16 1.90
C VAL A 41 10.74 -4.73 0.51
N SER A 42 10.13 -5.91 0.46
CA SER A 42 9.79 -6.59 -0.80
C SER A 42 8.38 -6.27 -1.27
N ILE A 43 8.16 -6.45 -2.57
CA ILE A 43 6.83 -6.36 -3.18
C ILE A 43 5.80 -7.25 -2.46
N GLU A 44 6.21 -8.46 -2.06
CA GLU A 44 5.33 -9.40 -1.36
C GLU A 44 4.93 -8.88 0.03
N GLN A 45 5.83 -8.21 0.74
CA GLN A 45 5.51 -7.57 2.02
C GLN A 45 4.52 -6.40 1.83
N LEU A 46 4.69 -5.61 0.76
CA LEU A 46 3.78 -4.51 0.43
C LEU A 46 2.37 -5.03 0.14
N THR A 47 2.21 -6.04 -0.73
CA THR A 47 0.91 -6.60 -1.08
C THR A 47 0.27 -7.35 0.10
N LYS A 48 1.07 -8.01 0.94
CA LYS A 48 0.61 -8.65 2.17
C LYS A 48 0.10 -7.62 3.18
N ALA A 49 0.77 -6.47 3.34
CA ALA A 49 0.34 -5.43 4.25
C ALA A 49 -1.05 -4.88 3.89
N THR A 50 -1.32 -4.61 2.61
CA THR A 50 -2.65 -4.16 2.18
C THR A 50 -3.68 -5.28 2.32
N THR A 51 -3.31 -6.53 2.05
CA THR A 51 -4.18 -7.71 2.24
C THR A 51 -4.60 -7.89 3.70
N ASN A 52 -3.66 -7.75 4.64
CA ASN A 52 -3.93 -7.89 6.09
C ASN A 52 -4.95 -6.87 6.62
N VAL A 53 -5.05 -5.70 5.98
CA VAL A 53 -6.06 -4.68 6.32
C VAL A 53 -7.33 -4.78 5.46
N GLY A 54 -7.50 -5.86 4.70
CA GLY A 54 -8.71 -6.15 3.91
C GLY A 54 -8.71 -5.59 2.49
N TYR A 55 -7.55 -5.19 1.96
CA TYR A 55 -7.39 -4.64 0.61
C TYR A 55 -6.34 -5.45 -0.17
N PRO A 56 -6.68 -6.67 -0.62
CA PRO A 56 -5.78 -7.44 -1.48
C PRO A 56 -5.43 -6.64 -2.73
N SER A 57 -4.15 -6.64 -3.09
CA SER A 57 -3.61 -5.86 -4.20
C SER A 57 -2.68 -6.69 -5.07
N VAL A 58 -2.52 -6.26 -6.32
CA VAL A 58 -1.57 -6.82 -7.28
C VAL A 58 -0.67 -5.70 -7.79
N VAL A 59 0.59 -6.03 -8.07
CA VAL A 59 1.50 -5.06 -8.67
C VAL A 59 1.17 -4.90 -10.15
N SER A 60 0.99 -3.66 -10.56
CA SER A 60 0.92 -3.27 -11.97
C SER A 60 2.25 -2.61 -12.35
N LYS A 61 2.87 -3.08 -13.44
CA LYS A 61 4.07 -2.50 -14.04
C LYS A 61 3.72 -1.33 -14.96
#